data_AF-A0A7X9GHT9-F1
#
_entry.id   AF-A0A7X9GHT9-F1
#
_cell.length_a   1.000
_cell.length_b   1.000
_cell.length_c   1.000
_cell.angle_alpha   90.00
_cell.angle_beta   90.00
_cell.angle_gamma   90.00
#
_symmetry.space_group_name_H-M   'P 1'
#
loop_
_entity.id
_entity.type
_entity.pdbx_description
1 polymer ?
#
loop_
_entity_poly.entity_id
_entity_poly.type
_entity_poly.pdbx_seq_one_letter_code
_entity_poly.pdbx_strand_id
1 'polypeptide(L)'
;MRCQQVQKYLSAYFDGMSSPGETKYVESHLQSCASCRRELEKINQAVQVLGQLEEMEVPAGFLEELHIRLIRDKVEPWSASDYERYGRRGWTVALVSIIALGLGIWVATLIPYQDVVANINKLPQVIVQNHKR
;
A
#
# COMPACT_ATOMS: atom_id res chain seq x y z
N MET A 1 -16.63 13.20 10.46
CA MET A 1 -15.50 12.83 9.57
C MET A 1 -14.30 12.42 10.43
N ARG A 2 -13.49 11.45 9.99
CA ARG A 2 -12.33 10.96 10.75
C ARG A 2 -11.07 11.73 10.32
N CYS A 3 -10.41 12.41 11.25
CA CYS A 3 -9.18 13.17 10.97
C CYS A 3 -8.10 12.32 10.29
N GLN A 4 -7.97 11.05 10.65
CA GLN A 4 -7.04 10.11 10.03
C GLN A 4 -7.24 9.91 8.52
N GLN A 5 -8.48 10.05 8.02
CA GLN A 5 -8.74 9.95 6.59
C GLN A 5 -8.30 11.24 5.88
N VAL A 6 -8.65 12.39 6.43
CA VAL A 6 -8.30 13.70 5.87
C VAL A 6 -6.79 13.92 5.87
N GLN A 7 -6.09 13.49 6.93
CA GLN A 7 -4.63 13.58 7.01
C GLN A 7 -3.90 12.88 5.85
N LYS A 8 -4.47 11.80 5.30
CA LYS A 8 -3.88 11.11 4.14
C LYS A 8 -3.96 11.94 2.85
N TYR A 9 -4.93 12.86 2.77
CA TYR A 9 -5.16 13.71 1.61
C TYR A 9 -4.56 15.10 1.77
N LEU A 10 -4.09 15.49 2.97
CA LEU A 10 -3.60 16.86 3.23
C LEU A 10 -2.38 17.22 2.36
N SER A 11 -1.41 16.32 2.17
CA SER A 11 -0.25 16.59 1.31
C SER A 11 -0.67 16.77 -0.16
N ALA A 12 -1.46 15.83 -0.70
CA ALA A 12 -1.95 15.93 -2.08
C ALA A 12 -2.84 17.16 -2.29
N TYR A 13 -3.64 17.54 -1.29
CA TYR A 13 -4.41 18.79 -1.30
C TYR A 13 -3.51 20.02 -1.31
N PHE A 14 -2.47 20.04 -0.46
CA PHE A 14 -1.49 21.13 -0.40
C PHE A 14 -0.75 21.31 -1.74
N ASP A 15 -0.37 20.21 -2.38
CA ASP A 15 0.31 20.21 -3.68
C ASP A 15 -0.63 20.48 -4.88
N GLY A 16 -1.94 20.63 -4.65
CA GLY A 16 -2.95 20.80 -5.71
C GLY A 16 -3.17 19.54 -6.55
N MET A 17 -2.77 18.37 -6.07
CA MET A 17 -2.83 17.08 -6.77
C MET A 17 -4.00 16.19 -6.32
N SER A 18 -4.91 16.69 -5.48
CA SER A 18 -6.12 15.95 -5.07
C SER A 18 -7.21 16.03 -6.15
N SER A 19 -7.98 14.95 -6.32
CA SER A 19 -9.14 14.94 -7.21
C SER A 19 -10.24 15.90 -6.70
N PRO A 20 -11.16 16.38 -7.56
CA PRO A 20 -12.20 17.32 -7.14
C PRO A 20 -13.09 16.82 -5.99
N GLY A 21 -13.31 15.51 -5.89
CA GLY A 21 -14.05 14.89 -4.79
C GLY A 21 -13.27 14.91 -3.47
N GLU A 22 -11.97 14.62 -3.53
CA GLU A 22 -11.08 14.67 -2.38
C GLU A 22 -10.88 16.11 -1.89
N THR A 23 -10.72 17.08 -2.80
CA THR A 23 -10.60 18.50 -2.47
C THR A 23 -11.80 18.99 -1.67
N LYS A 24 -13.03 18.74 -2.17
CA LYS A 24 -14.26 19.11 -1.44
C LYS A 24 -14.37 18.41 -0.09
N TYR A 25 -13.97 17.14 -0.02
CA TYR A 25 -13.94 16.37 1.22
C TYR A 25 -13.01 17.00 2.25
N VAL A 26 -11.78 17.36 1.86
CA VAL A 26 -10.79 18.01 2.73
C VAL A 26 -11.28 19.40 3.15
N GLU A 27 -11.75 20.23 2.22
CA GLU A 27 -12.25 21.59 2.50
C GLU A 27 -13.39 21.60 3.52
N SER A 28 -14.39 20.73 3.33
CA SER A 28 -15.51 20.60 4.26
C SER A 28 -15.05 20.22 5.68
N HIS A 29 -14.00 19.40 5.78
CA HIS A 29 -13.42 19.04 7.06
C HIS A 29 -12.62 20.19 7.69
N LEU A 30 -11.84 20.92 6.89
CA LEU A 30 -11.04 22.06 7.36
C LEU A 30 -11.89 23.21 7.91
N GLN A 31 -13.13 23.37 7.44
CA GLN A 31 -14.07 24.35 8.00
C GLN A 31 -14.43 24.04 9.47
N SER A 32 -14.58 22.77 9.82
CA SER A 32 -15.05 22.34 11.14
C SER A 32 -13.95 21.82 12.08
N CYS A 33 -12.76 21.48 11.55
CA CYS A 33 -11.71 20.80 12.31
C CYS A 33 -10.44 21.65 12.48
N ALA A 34 -10.20 22.13 13.71
CA ALA A 34 -9.02 22.91 14.04
C ALA A 34 -7.71 22.09 14.09
N SER A 35 -7.77 20.77 14.33
CA SER A 35 -6.56 19.92 14.34
C SER A 35 -6.04 19.68 12.93
N CYS A 36 -6.91 19.44 11.96
CA CYS A 36 -6.51 19.28 10.56
C CYS A 36 -6.01 20.60 9.95
N ARG A 37 -6.58 21.75 10.33
CA ARG A 37 -6.00 23.07 9.97
C ARG A 37 -4.58 23.24 10.49
N ARG A 38 -4.34 22.90 11.76
CA ARG A 38 -2.98 22.94 12.34
C ARG A 38 -2.01 22.02 11.63
N GLU A 39 -2.45 20.85 11.18
CA GLU A 39 -1.59 19.93 10.43
C GLU A 39 -1.22 20.49 9.06
N LEU A 40 -2.18 21.10 8.36
CA LEU A 40 -1.92 21.80 7.10
C LEU A 40 -0.95 22.99 7.29
N GLU A 41 -1.10 23.73 8.39
CA GLU A 41 -0.18 24.82 8.76
C GLU A 41 1.26 24.32 8.93
N LYS A 42 1.46 23.14 9.55
CA LYS A 42 2.80 22.55 9.70
C LYS A 42 3.44 22.20 8.36
N ILE A 43 2.65 21.69 7.42
CA ILE A 43 3.11 21.42 6.05
C ILE A 43 3.59 22.72 5.41
N ASN A 44 2.78 23.78 5.50
CA ASN A 44 3.14 25.09 4.98
C ASN A 44 4.42 25.66 5.63
N GLN A 45 4.55 25.56 6.95
CA GLN A 45 5.74 25.99 7.68
C GLN A 45 6.99 25.22 7.25
N ALA A 46 6.89 23.90 7.08
CA ALA A 46 8.01 23.09 6.61
C ALA A 46 8.48 23.57 5.22
N VAL A 47 7.56 23.86 4.30
CA VAL A 47 7.88 24.39 2.97
C VAL A 47 8.52 25.77 3.05
N GLN A 48 8.02 26.66 3.93
CA GLN A 48 8.62 27.97 4.13
C GLN A 48 10.05 27.90 4.65
N VAL A 49 10.33 27.01 5.61
CA VAL A 49 11.70 26.81 6.14
C VAL A 49 12.62 26.27 5.05
N LEU A 50 12.15 25.29 4.26
CA LEU A 50 12.92 24.76 3.15
C LEU A 50 13.18 25.80 2.06
N GLY A 51 12.22 26.70 1.81
CA GLY A 51 12.35 27.79 0.85
C GLY A 51 13.31 28.92 1.27
N GLN A 52 13.77 28.93 2.52
CA GLN A 52 14.77 29.89 3.00
C GLN A 52 16.22 29.45 2.72
N LEU A 53 16.42 28.22 2.24
CA LEU A 53 17.74 27.77 1.83
C LEU A 53 18.25 28.60 0.65
N GLU A 54 19.58 28.74 0.58
CA GLU A 54 20.24 29.45 -0.51
C GLU A 54 19.89 28.80 -1.85
N GLU A 55 19.44 29.63 -2.79
CA GLU A 55 19.10 29.19 -4.12
C GLU A 55 20.39 28.80 -4.85
N MET A 56 20.52 27.51 -5.18
CA MET A 56 21.69 27.00 -5.87
C MET A 56 21.62 27.40 -7.35
N GLU A 57 22.66 28.09 -7.84
CA GLU A 57 22.77 28.38 -9.26
C GLU A 57 22.84 27.09 -10.07
N VAL A 58 21.95 26.99 -11.07
CA VAL A 58 21.91 25.85 -11.97
C VAL A 58 23.13 25.93 -12.92
N PRO A 59 23.90 24.84 -13.10
CA PRO A 59 25.05 24.83 -14.01
C PRO A 59 24.68 25.25 -15.43
N ALA A 60 25.59 25.97 -16.10
CA ALA A 60 25.40 26.37 -17.49
C ALA A 60 25.14 25.15 -18.38
N GLY A 61 24.10 25.22 -19.21
CA GLY A 61 23.71 24.14 -20.13
C GLY A 61 22.85 23.03 -19.52
N PHE A 62 22.54 23.07 -18.23
CA PHE A 62 21.70 22.05 -17.58
C PHE A 62 20.32 21.90 -18.23
N LEU A 63 19.65 23.01 -18.54
CA LEU A 63 18.32 22.97 -19.17
C LEU A 63 18.35 22.34 -20.56
N GLU A 64 19.40 22.62 -21.34
CA GLU A 64 19.58 22.04 -22.68
C GLU A 64 19.82 20.52 -22.59
N GLU A 65 20.72 20.11 -21.69
CA GLU A 65 21.00 18.69 -21.48
C GLU A 65 19.77 17.93 -20.95
N LEU A 66 19.02 18.53 -20.02
CA LEU A 66 17.76 18.01 -19.52
C LEU A 66 16.75 17.83 -20.65
N HIS A 67 16.59 18.83 -21.52
CA HIS A 67 15.65 18.79 -22.63
C HIS A 67 15.98 17.66 -23.61
N ILE A 68 17.25 17.51 -23.97
CA ILE A 68 17.73 16.41 -24.83
C ILE A 68 17.43 15.05 -24.20
N ARG A 69 17.67 14.88 -22.88
CA ARG A 69 17.39 13.63 -22.18
C ARG A 69 15.89 13.31 -22.13
N LEU A 70 15.04 14.31 -21.85
CA LEU A 70 13.58 14.13 -21.80
C LEU A 70 13.00 13.66 -23.15
N ILE A 71 13.49 14.24 -24.26
CA ILE A 71 13.04 13.86 -25.61
C ILE A 71 13.54 12.45 -25.98
N ARG A 72 14.80 12.14 -25.63
CA ARG A 72 15.42 10.85 -25.94
C ARG A 72 14.76 9.70 -25.19
N ASP A 73 14.62 9.85 -23.88
CA ASP A 73 14.26 8.75 -23.00
C ASP A 73 12.75 8.50 -22.93
N LYS A 74 11.94 9.29 -23.68
CA LYS A 74 10.47 9.24 -23.70
C LYS A 74 9.94 8.71 -22.38
N VAL A 75 10.05 9.54 -21.34
CA VAL A 75 9.59 9.19 -20.01
C VAL A 75 8.10 8.88 -20.14
N GLU A 76 7.74 7.60 -20.20
CA GLU A 76 6.36 7.15 -20.19
C GLU A 76 5.77 7.70 -18.89
N PRO A 77 4.84 8.67 -18.96
CA PRO A 77 4.30 9.26 -17.76
C PRO A 77 3.67 8.15 -16.93
N TRP A 78 4.05 8.05 -15.67
CA TRP A 78 3.47 7.08 -14.75
C TRP A 78 1.97 7.31 -14.73
N SER A 79 1.22 6.37 -15.31
CA SER A 79 -0.20 6.61 -15.56
C SER A 79 -0.96 6.42 -14.25
N ALA A 80 -1.87 7.34 -13.93
CA ALA A 80 -2.77 7.17 -12.79
C ALA A 80 -3.61 5.87 -12.87
N SER A 81 -3.65 5.24 -14.06
CA SER A 81 -4.30 3.95 -14.30
C SER A 81 -3.58 2.75 -13.65
N ASP A 82 -2.32 2.91 -13.25
CA ASP A 82 -1.54 1.83 -12.62
C ASP A 82 -1.95 1.60 -11.15
N TYR A 83 -2.50 2.62 -10.47
CA TYR A 83 -3.06 2.48 -9.12
C TYR A 83 -4.38 1.68 -9.11
N GLU A 84 -5.24 1.85 -10.12
CA GLU A 84 -6.49 1.06 -10.23
C GLU A 84 -6.23 -0.43 -10.48
N ARG A 85 -5.08 -0.78 -11.06
CA ARG A 85 -4.74 -2.16 -11.41
C ARG A 85 -4.46 -3.05 -10.19
N TYR A 86 -4.22 -2.45 -9.02
CA TYR A 86 -4.10 -3.16 -7.74
C TYR A 86 -5.46 -3.39 -7.05
N GLY A 87 -6.46 -2.52 -7.29
CA GLY A 87 -7.79 -2.64 -6.69
C GLY A 87 -8.66 -3.77 -7.27
N ARG A 88 -8.50 -4.09 -8.56
CA ARG A 88 -9.34 -5.09 -9.25
C ARG A 88 -8.83 -6.53 -9.16
N ARG A 89 -7.57 -6.73 -8.75
CA ARG A 89 -6.93 -8.06 -8.56
C ARG A 89 -7.02 -8.59 -7.12
N GLY A 90 -7.57 -7.84 -6.18
CA GLY A 90 -7.71 -8.30 -4.78
C GLY A 90 -8.75 -9.41 -4.60
N TRP A 91 -9.82 -9.44 -5.40
CA TRP A 91 -10.90 -10.41 -5.21
C TRP A 91 -10.52 -11.83 -5.63
N THR A 92 -9.58 -11.99 -6.57
CA THR A 92 -9.11 -13.33 -6.99
C THR A 92 -8.38 -14.03 -5.85
N VAL A 93 -7.58 -13.30 -5.05
CA VAL A 93 -6.90 -13.84 -3.87
C VAL A 93 -7.90 -14.23 -2.78
N ALA A 94 -8.95 -13.43 -2.59
CA ALA A 94 -10.03 -13.75 -1.65
C ALA A 94 -10.78 -15.03 -2.06
N LEU A 95 -11.11 -15.19 -3.35
CA LEU A 95 -11.80 -16.38 -3.85
C LEU A 95 -10.98 -17.66 -3.71
N VAL A 96 -9.68 -17.63 -4.06
CA VAL A 96 -8.80 -18.80 -3.91
C VAL A 96 -8.69 -19.24 -2.45
N SER A 97 -8.60 -18.29 -1.52
CA SER A 97 -8.52 -18.57 -0.09
C SER A 97 -9.79 -19.23 0.46
N ILE A 98 -10.97 -18.76 0.04
CA ILE A 98 -12.26 -19.33 0.45
C ILE A 98 -12.42 -20.78 -0.06
N ILE A 99 -12.04 -21.03 -1.32
CA ILE A 99 -12.12 -22.38 -1.91
C ILE A 99 -11.17 -23.34 -1.19
N ALA A 100 -9.93 -22.93 -0.91
CA ALA A 100 -8.96 -23.76 -0.22
C ALA A 100 -9.41 -24.14 1.20
N LEU A 101 -9.94 -23.17 1.96
CA LEU A 101 -10.47 -23.42 3.30
C LEU A 101 -11.72 -24.31 3.25
N GLY A 102 -12.64 -24.04 2.33
CA GLY A 102 -13.85 -24.85 2.15
C GLY A 102 -13.54 -26.31 1.81
N LEU A 103 -12.60 -26.54 0.89
CA LEU A 103 -12.14 -27.89 0.53
C LEU A 103 -11.43 -28.58 1.68
N GLY A 104 -10.55 -27.87 2.41
CA GLY A 104 -9.86 -28.43 3.57
C GLY A 104 -10.83 -28.87 4.66
N ILE A 105 -11.83 -28.03 4.97
CA ILE A 105 -12.88 -28.35 5.94
C ILE A 105 -13.70 -29.56 5.45
N TRP A 106 -14.14 -29.56 4.19
CA TRP A 106 -14.94 -30.66 3.63
C TRP A 106 -14.19 -31.99 3.63
N VAL A 107 -12.92 -32.00 3.24
CA VAL A 107 -12.04 -33.18 3.29
C VAL A 107 -11.86 -33.67 4.72
N ALA A 108 -11.67 -32.77 5.70
CA ALA A 108 -11.56 -33.15 7.10
C ALA A 108 -12.84 -33.82 7.63
N THR A 109 -14.02 -33.42 7.13
CA THR A 109 -15.30 -34.05 7.52
C THR A 109 -15.46 -35.45 6.91
N LEU A 110 -14.87 -35.71 5.74
CA LEU A 110 -14.92 -37.02 5.08
C LEU A 110 -13.91 -38.02 5.67
N ILE A 111 -12.92 -37.54 6.41
CA ILE A 111 -11.95 -38.40 7.06
C ILE A 111 -12.54 -38.87 8.40
N PRO A 112 -12.84 -40.16 8.58
CA PRO A 112 -13.25 -40.68 9.88
C PRO A 112 -12.08 -40.54 10.87
N TYR A 113 -12.29 -39.68 11.87
CA TYR A 113 -11.32 -39.40 12.95
C TYR A 113 -10.74 -40.68 13.59
N GLN A 114 -11.52 -41.76 13.59
CA GLN A 114 -11.15 -43.06 14.15
C GLN A 114 -9.99 -43.72 13.40
N ASP A 115 -9.97 -43.64 12.06
CA ASP A 115 -8.91 -44.24 11.23
C ASP A 115 -7.60 -43.45 11.31
N VAL A 116 -7.70 -42.12 11.42
CA VAL A 116 -6.53 -41.24 11.59
C VAL A 116 -5.83 -41.53 12.92
N VAL A 117 -6.58 -41.59 14.02
CA VAL A 117 -6.02 -41.88 15.35
C VAL A 117 -5.48 -43.32 15.40
N ALA A 118 -6.17 -44.29 14.79
CA ALA A 118 -5.69 -45.67 14.70
C ALA A 118 -4.37 -45.78 13.90
N ASN A 119 -4.19 -44.98 12.85
CA ASN A 119 -2.98 -44.99 12.04
C ASN A 119 -1.81 -44.22 12.70
N ILE A 120 -2.10 -43.14 13.45
CA ILE A 120 -1.10 -42.42 14.26
C ILE A 120 -0.59 -43.31 15.40
N ASN A 121 -1.47 -44.05 16.07
CA ASN A 121 -1.08 -45.02 17.09
C ASN A 121 -0.33 -46.24 16.53
N LYS A 122 -0.35 -46.45 15.20
CA LYS A 122 0.48 -47.43 14.48
C LYS A 122 1.84 -46.87 14.03
N LEU A 123 2.16 -45.60 14.29
CA LEU A 123 3.47 -44.99 14.03
C LEU A 123 4.57 -45.15 15.13
N PRO A 124 4.50 -46.00 16.18
CA PRO A 124 5.73 -46.41 16.87
C PRO A 124 6.33 -47.50 15.97
N GLN A 125 7.50 -47.35 15.35
CA GLN A 125 8.80 -47.68 15.96
C GLN A 125 9.99 -47.11 15.14
N VAL A 126 9.79 -46.33 14.06
CA VAL A 126 10.89 -46.05 13.09
C VAL A 126 11.96 -45.09 13.64
N ILE A 127 11.65 -44.22 14.61
CA ILE A 127 12.58 -43.19 15.08
C ILE A 127 13.55 -43.68 16.18
N VAL A 128 13.28 -44.82 16.85
CA VAL A 128 14.09 -45.26 18.02
C VAL A 128 15.28 -46.15 17.64
N GLN A 129 15.34 -46.71 16.42
CA GLN A 129 16.41 -47.66 16.05
C GLN A 129 17.74 -47.01 15.63
N ASN A 130 17.80 -45.68 15.43
CA ASN A 130 18.98 -45.03 14.84
C ASN A 130 19.91 -44.32 15.84
N HIS A 131 19.71 -44.48 17.15
CA HIS A 131 20.55 -43.84 18.18
C HIS A 131 21.46 -44.83 18.95
N LYS A 132 21.67 -46.04 18.41
CA LYS A 132 22.52 -47.07 19.04
C LYS A 132 23.62 -47.66 18.14
N ARG A 133 24.18 -46.84 17.24
CA ARG A 133 25.46 -47.14 16.61
C ARG A 133 26.43 -45.98 16.79
#